data_AF-A0A5B0SRG1-F1
#
_entry.id   AF-A0A5B0SRG1-F1
#
_cell.length_a   1.000
_cell.length_b   1.000
_cell.length_c   1.000
_cell.angle_alpha   90.00
_cell.angle_beta   90.00
_cell.angle_gamma   90.00
#
_symmetry.space_group_name_H-M   'P 1'
#
loop_
_entity.id
_entity.type
_entity.pdbx_description
1 polymer ?
#
loop_
_entity_poly.entity_id
_entity_poly.type
_entity_poly.pdbx_seq_one_letter_code
_entity_poly.pdbx_strand_id
1 'polypeptide(L)' 'MFKERMTPEELANLTGYSRQTINKWVRKEGWATSPKPGVQSGTERLVPLTEKVREYIRSAER' A
#
# COMPACT_ATOMS: atom_id res chain seq x y z
N MET A 1 2.87 -6.08 14.65
CA MET A 1 4.05 -5.60 13.90
C MET A 1 3.66 -5.52 12.44
N PHE A 2 3.83 -4.37 11.77
CA PHE A 2 3.50 -4.26 10.35
C PHE A 2 4.53 -5.05 9.51
N LYS A 3 4.10 -5.59 8.35
CA LYS A 3 5.02 -6.18 7.37
C LYS A 3 6.01 -5.12 6.86
N GLU A 4 7.13 -5.53 6.25
CA GLU A 4 8.05 -4.55 5.64
C GLU A 4 7.43 -3.88 4.40
N ARG A 5 6.58 -4.61 3.68
CA ARG A 5 5.93 -4.18 2.44
C ARG A 5 4.59 -4.90 2.28
N MET A 6 3.59 -4.20 1.74
CA MET A 6 2.21 -4.70 1.59
C MET A 6 1.66 -4.31 0.22
N THR A 7 0.78 -5.12 -0.34
CA THR A 7 0.04 -4.76 -1.55
C THR A 7 -1.00 -3.66 -1.26
N PRO A 8 -1.42 -2.88 -2.26
CA PRO A 8 -2.54 -1.94 -2.11
C PRO A 8 -3.83 -2.59 -1.59
N GLU A 9 -4.03 -3.88 -1.85
CA GLU A 9 -5.18 -4.64 -1.38
C GLU A 9 -5.08 -5.00 0.10
N GLU A 10 -3.89 -5.41 0.55
CA GLU A 10 -3.64 -5.63 1.99
C GLU A 10 -3.76 -4.31 2.77
N LEU A 11 -3.28 -3.20 2.22
CA LEU A 11 -3.45 -1.86 2.80
C LEU A 11 -4.92 -1.44 2.87
N ALA A 12 -5.71 -1.75 1.84
CA ALA A 12 -7.14 -1.50 1.83
C ALA A 12 -7.85 -2.28 2.96
N ASN A 13 -7.55 -3.57 3.08
CA ASN A 13 -8.11 -4.42 4.15
C ASN A 13 -7.69 -3.95 5.55
N LEU A 14 -6.46 -3.45 5.70
CA LEU A 14 -5.95 -2.95 6.98
C LEU A 14 -6.60 -1.63 7.41
N THR A 15 -6.81 -0.72 6.46
CA THR A 15 -7.26 0.66 6.74
C THR A 15 -8.77 0.85 6.59
N GLY A 16 -9.49 -0.14 6.05
CA GLY A 16 -10.91 -0.03 5.70
C GLY A 16 -11.20 0.81 4.45
N TYR A 17 -10.18 1.39 3.82
CA TYR A 17 -10.33 2.11 2.56
C TYR A 17 -10.40 1.19 1.35
N SER A 18 -10.94 1.70 0.24
CA SER A 18 -10.88 0.98 -1.03
C SER A 18 -9.44 0.89 -1.56
N ARG A 19 -9.14 -0.19 -2.30
CA ARG A 19 -7.88 -0.32 -3.07
C ARG A 19 -7.64 0.86 -4.01
N GLN A 20 -8.70 1.48 -4.54
CA GLN A 20 -8.61 2.65 -5.41
C GLN A 20 -8.11 3.88 -4.63
N THR A 21 -8.57 4.07 -3.40
CA THR A 21 -8.08 5.13 -2.49
C THR A 21 -6.60 4.95 -2.20
N ILE A 22 -6.17 3.72 -1.88
CA ILE A 22 -4.75 3.43 -1.65
C ILE A 22 -3.92 3.73 -2.91
N ASN A 23 -4.37 3.30 -4.09
CA ASN A 23 -3.68 3.59 -5.35
C ASN A 23 -3.62 5.10 -5.66
N LYS A 24 -4.64 5.86 -5.26
CA LYS A 24 -4.63 7.33 -5.37
C LYS A 24 -3.54 7.93 -4.50
N TRP A 25 -3.36 7.45 -3.26
CA TRP A 25 -2.25 7.88 -2.40
C TRP A 25 -0.89 7.49 -2.98
N VAL A 26 -0.73 6.25 -3.45
CA VAL A 26 0.51 5.80 -4.09
C VAL A 26 0.92 6.73 -5.22
N ARG A 27 -0.03 7.15 -6.08
CA ARG A 27 0.23 8.07 -7.18
C ARG A 27 0.46 9.52 -6.72
N LYS A 28 -0.40 10.02 -5.83
CA LYS A 28 -0.39 11.42 -5.39
C LYS A 28 0.84 11.73 -4.53
N GLU A 29 1.18 10.83 -3.63
CA GLU A 29 2.27 10.98 -2.67
C GLU A 29 3.60 10.39 -3.19
N GLY A 30 3.59 9.83 -4.41
CA GLY A 30 4.77 9.26 -5.05
C GLY A 30 5.38 8.09 -4.27
N TRP A 31 4.54 7.24 -3.66
CA TRP A 31 5.05 6.12 -2.87
C TRP A 31 5.80 5.13 -3.75
N ALA A 32 6.96 4.69 -3.27
CA ALA A 32 7.74 3.65 -3.94
C ALA A 32 6.90 2.38 -4.09
N THR A 33 7.05 1.71 -5.24
CA THR A 33 6.44 0.41 -5.47
C THR A 33 7.44 -0.53 -6.10
N SER A 34 7.35 -1.81 -5.76
CA SER A 34 8.12 -2.88 -6.38
C SER A 34 7.16 -3.90 -7.00
N PRO A 35 7.52 -4.53 -8.14
CA PRO A 35 6.72 -5.63 -8.66
C PRO A 35 6.67 -6.77 -7.65
N LYS A 36 5.52 -7.42 -7.52
CA LYS A 36 5.38 -8.61 -6.68
C LYS A 36 6.01 -9.82 -7.41
N PRO A 37 7.01 -10.49 -6.83
CA PRO A 37 7.65 -11.63 -7.48
C PRO A 37 6.67 -12.79 -7.66
N GLY A 38 6.70 -13.45 -8.82
CA GLY A 38 5.87 -14.62 -9.12
C GLY A 38 4.47 -14.33 -9.68
N VAL A 39 4.11 -13.07 -9.94
CA VAL A 39 2.84 -12.73 -10.61
C VAL A 39 3.08 -12.59 -12.11
N GLN A 40 2.41 -13.43 -12.89
CA GLN A 40 2.54 -13.53 -14.36
C GLN A 40 2.03 -12.28 -15.11
N SER A 41 1.30 -11.41 -14.42
CA SER A 41 0.84 -10.11 -14.89
C SER A 41 1.39 -9.04 -13.95
N GLY A 42 2.25 -8.14 -14.42
CA GLY A 42 2.96 -7.09 -13.65
C GLY A 42 2.06 -6.01 -13.01
N THR A 43 0.82 -6.35 -12.73
CA THR A 43 -0.25 -5.52 -12.19
C THR A 43 -0.20 -5.46 -10.66
N GLU A 44 0.27 -6.51 -10.00
CA GLU A 44 0.45 -6.51 -8.54
C GLU A 44 1.77 -5.86 -8.14
N ARG A 45 1.66 -4.88 -7.24
CA ARG A 45 2.79 -4.11 -6.72
C ARG A 45 2.80 -4.17 -5.19
N LEU A 46 4.00 -4.19 -4.63
CA LEU A 46 4.26 -4.08 -3.20
C LEU A 46 4.65 -2.64 -2.88
N VAL A 47 4.02 -2.08 -1.86
CA VAL A 47 4.31 -0.77 -1.28
C VAL A 47 5.17 -0.99 -0.04
N PRO A 48 6.42 -0.51 0.02
CA PRO A 48 7.21 -0.49 1.25
C PRO A 48 6.50 0.34 2.32
N LEU A 49 6.38 -0.19 3.53
CA LEU A 49 5.77 0.53 4.66
C LEU A 49 6.79 1.49 5.28
N THR A 50 7.11 2.54 4.53
CA THR A 50 7.92 3.67 5.00
C THR A 50 7.19 4.43 6.10
N GLU A 51 7.90 5.33 6.79
CA GLU A 51 7.33 6.15 7.85
C GLU A 51 6.07 6.90 7.37
N LYS A 52 6.14 7.54 6.19
CA LYS A 52 5.00 8.19 5.56
C LYS A 52 3.81 7.24 5.39
N VAL A 53 4.01 6.05 4.83
CA VAL A 53 2.91 5.08 4.64
C VAL A 53 2.29 4.69 5.99
N ARG A 54 3.11 4.52 7.03
CA ARG A 54 2.64 4.20 8.39
C ARG A 54 1.86 5.35 9.01
N GLU A 55 2.24 6.61 8.79
CA GLU A 55 1.45 7.77 9.20
C GLU A 55 0.07 7.76 8.55
N TYR A 56 0.00 7.48 7.26
CA TYR A 56 -1.28 7.37 6.55
C TYR A 56 -2.15 6.21 7.07
N ILE A 57 -1.56 5.06 7.37
CA ILE A 57 -2.27 3.93 7.99
C ILE A 57 -2.80 4.33 9.37
N ARG A 58 -1.98 4.95 10.23
CA ARG A 58 -2.39 5.41 11.56
C ARG A 58 -3.47 6.49 11.50
N SER A 59 -3.46 7.34 10.47
CA SER A 59 -4.52 8.33 10.25
C SER A 59 -5.86 7.70 9.85
N ALA A 60 -5.83 6.46 9.35
CA ALA A 60 -7.00 5.68 8.98
C ALA A 60 -7.60 4.89 10.15
N GLU A 61 -6.79 4.54 11.15
CA GLU A 61 -7.26 3.95 12.41
C GLU A 61 -7.95 5.04 13.23
N ARG A 62 -9.28 5.08 13.17
CA ARG A 62 -10.12 6.04 13.90
C ARG A 62 -11.09 5.35 14.82
#